data_AF-A0A9J6RFV8-F1
#
_entry.id   AF-A0A9J6RFV8-F1
#
_cell.length_a   1.000
_cell.length_b   1.000
_cell.length_c   1.000
_cell.angle_alpha   90.00
_cell.angle_beta   90.00
_cell.angle_gamma   90.00
#
_symmetry.space_group_name_H-M   'P 1'
#
loop_
_entity.id
_entity.type
_entity.pdbx_description
1 polymer ?
#
loop_
_entity_poly.entity_id
_entity_poly.type
_entity_poly.pdbx_seq_one_letter_code
_entity_poly.pdbx_strand_id
1 'polypeptide(L)' 'MQKVKIKVDDPGKVYLLEEYGQITYIDKMINLVFMTISDKDIDKIKQLTFVTKVSGSRKGTLQVV' A
#
# COMPACT_ATOMS: atom_id res chain seq x y z
N MET A 1 -3.01 -7.63 11.56
CA MET A 1 -3.37 -6.71 10.46
C MET A 1 -2.54 -5.45 10.61
N GLN A 2 -1.82 -5.07 9.55
CA GLN A 2 -0.93 -3.93 9.53
C GLN A 2 -1.35 -2.93 8.45
N LYS A 3 -1.15 -1.64 8.73
CA LYS A 3 -1.28 -0.57 7.74
C LYS A 3 0.01 -0.48 6.95
N VAL A 4 -0.08 -0.64 5.64
CA VAL A 4 1.05 -0.54 4.72
C VAL A 4 0.79 0.55 3.70
N LYS A 5 1.87 1.13 3.21
CA LYS A 5 1.88 1.94 2.00
C LYS A 5 2.60 1.16 0.91
N ILE A 6 1.99 1.10 -0.25
CA ILE A 6 2.44 0.34 -1.41
C ILE A 6 2.63 1.33 -2.54
N LYS A 7 3.85 1.42 -3.03
CA LYS A 7 4.13 2.15 -4.26
C LYS A 7 3.93 1.20 -5.42
N VAL A 8 3.07 1.58 -6.34
CA VAL A 8 2.79 0.84 -7.56
C VAL A 8 3.37 1.58 -8.76
N ASP A 9 3.69 0.85 -9.82
CA ASP A 9 4.11 1.42 -11.09
C ASP A 9 2.90 1.79 -11.96
N ASP A 10 1.85 0.95 -11.87
CA ASP A 10 0.63 1.08 -12.65
C ASP A 10 -0.59 1.25 -11.71
N PRO A 11 -1.16 2.47 -11.59
CA PRO A 11 -2.35 2.72 -10.78
C PRO A 11 -3.60 2.03 -11.32
N GLY A 12 -3.60 1.58 -12.58
CA GLY A 12 -4.70 0.81 -13.18
C GLY A 12 -4.85 -0.60 -12.59
N LYS A 13 -3.80 -1.14 -11.95
CA LYS A 13 -3.79 -2.49 -11.34
C LYS A 13 -4.05 -2.51 -9.84
N VAL A 14 -4.37 -1.37 -9.25
CA VAL A 14 -4.59 -1.24 -7.79
C VAL A 14 -5.77 -2.08 -7.30
N TYR A 15 -6.76 -2.36 -8.16
CA TYR A 15 -7.88 -3.25 -7.82
C TYR A 15 -7.44 -4.68 -7.44
N LEU A 16 -6.30 -5.15 -7.96
CA LEU A 16 -5.72 -6.46 -7.58
C LEU A 16 -5.28 -6.50 -6.11
N LEU A 17 -5.03 -5.33 -5.50
CA LEU A 17 -4.63 -5.24 -4.10
C LEU A 17 -5.83 -5.45 -3.15
N GLU A 18 -7.07 -5.27 -3.64
CA GLU A 18 -8.29 -5.48 -2.83
C GLU A 18 -8.49 -6.94 -2.44
N GLU A 19 -7.92 -7.89 -3.19
CA GLU A 19 -7.98 -9.32 -2.86
C GLU A 19 -7.18 -9.68 -1.60
N TYR A 20 -6.18 -8.86 -1.25
CA TYR A 20 -5.27 -9.13 -0.12
C TYR A 20 -5.64 -8.35 1.14
N GLY A 21 -6.51 -7.34 1.04
CA GLY A 21 -6.88 -6.52 2.17
C GLY A 21 -7.71 -5.30 1.80
N GLN A 22 -7.90 -4.42 2.77
CA GLN A 22 -8.76 -3.25 2.61
C GLN A 22 -7.95 -2.02 2.23
N ILE A 23 -8.19 -1.48 1.04
CA ILE A 23 -7.63 -0.19 0.62
C ILE A 23 -8.32 0.93 1.40
N THR A 24 -7.51 1.77 2.06
CA THR A 24 -7.98 2.94 2.81
C THR A 24 -7.85 4.23 2.02
N TYR A 25 -6.84 4.34 1.16
CA TYR A 25 -6.59 5.53 0.36
C TYR A 25 -5.72 5.22 -0.86
N ILE A 26 -5.96 5.92 -1.97
CA ILE A 26 -5.17 5.82 -3.20
C ILE A 26 -4.78 7.22 -3.63
N ASP A 27 -3.48 7.47 -3.73
CA ASP A 27 -2.91 8.65 -4.34
C ASP A 27 -2.45 8.31 -5.77
N LYS A 28 -3.20 8.76 -6.75
CA LYS A 28 -2.92 8.54 -8.17
C LYS A 28 -1.83 9.46 -8.72
N MET A 29 -1.49 10.56 -8.03
CA MET A 29 -0.45 11.49 -8.52
C MET A 29 0.95 10.91 -8.32
N ILE A 30 1.15 10.16 -7.22
CA ILE A 30 2.44 9.56 -6.86
C ILE A 30 2.44 8.02 -6.89
N ASN A 31 1.36 7.43 -7.44
CA ASN A 31 1.12 5.99 -7.51
C ASN A 31 1.33 5.29 -6.15
N LEU A 32 0.67 5.81 -5.11
CA LEU A 32 0.80 5.33 -3.74
C LEU A 32 -0.55 4.83 -3.21
N VAL A 33 -0.58 3.61 -2.70
CA VAL A 33 -1.77 2.97 -2.15
C VAL A 33 -1.55 2.73 -0.66
N PHE A 34 -2.50 3.16 0.16
CA PHE A 34 -2.54 2.82 1.58
C PHE A 34 -3.61 1.75 1.78
N MET A 35 -3.21 0.65 2.40
CA MET A 35 -4.13 -0.44 2.69
C MET A 35 -3.83 -1.10 4.03
N THR A 36 -4.83 -1.78 4.57
CA THR A 36 -4.71 -2.64 5.74
C THR A 36 -4.69 -4.08 5.27
N ILE A 37 -3.60 -4.80 5.57
CA ILE A 37 -3.35 -6.16 5.11
C ILE A 37 -2.92 -7.06 6.27
N SER A 38 -3.14 -8.37 6.13
CA SER A 38 -2.59 -9.38 7.04
C SER A 38 -1.11 -9.62 6.76
N ASP A 39 -0.31 -9.81 7.81
CA ASP A 39 1.15 -9.95 7.69
C ASP A 39 1.57 -11.09 6.76
N LYS A 40 0.74 -12.15 6.67
CA LYS A 40 0.92 -13.30 5.77
C LYS A 40 0.84 -12.96 4.28
N ASP A 41 0.16 -11.89 3.92
CA ASP A 41 -0.09 -11.50 2.53
C ASP A 41 0.85 -10.37 2.07
N ILE A 42 1.60 -9.75 2.98
CA ILE A 42 2.59 -8.71 2.67
C ILE A 42 3.65 -9.25 1.70
N ASP A 43 4.15 -10.46 1.93
CA ASP A 43 5.18 -11.03 1.07
C ASP A 43 4.64 -11.43 -0.31
N LYS A 44 3.35 -11.77 -0.41
CA LYS A 44 2.69 -12.00 -1.71
C LYS A 44 2.59 -10.70 -2.51
N ILE A 45 2.21 -9.59 -1.86
CA ILE A 45 2.14 -8.28 -2.52
C ILE A 45 3.51 -7.83 -3.04
N LYS A 46 4.59 -8.08 -2.29
CA LYS A 46 5.95 -7.74 -2.74
C LYS A 46 6.37 -8.49 -4.01
N GLN A 47 5.74 -9.62 -4.33
CA GLN A 47 6.03 -10.40 -5.53
C GLN A 47 5.23 -9.94 -6.76
N LEU A 48 4.27 -9.02 -6.59
CA LEU A 48 3.49 -8.50 -7.71
C LEU A 48 4.37 -7.59 -8.57
N THR A 49 4.35 -7.83 -9.88
CA THR A 49 5.22 -7.12 -10.86
C THR A 49 4.98 -5.62 -10.92
N PHE A 50 3.77 -5.17 -10.59
CA PHE A 50 3.40 -3.75 -10.57
C PHE A 50 3.67 -3.08 -9.22
N VAL A 51 4.14 -3.82 -8.20
CA VAL A 51 4.48 -3.27 -6.89
C VAL A 51 5.97 -2.99 -6.83
N THR A 52 6.31 -1.71 -6.75
CA THR A 52 7.71 -1.26 -6.67
C THR A 52 8.24 -1.32 -5.24
N LYS A 53 7.39 -1.00 -4.24
CA LYS A 53 7.82 -0.91 -2.85
C LYS A 53 6.66 -1.11 -1.89
N VAL A 54 6.86 -1.95 -0.87
CA VAL A 54 5.95 -2.06 0.27
C VAL A 54 6.65 -1.54 1.52
N SER A 55 5.98 -0.73 2.32
CA SER A 55 6.53 -0.20 3.57
C SER A 55 5.45 -0.06 4.63
N GLY A 56 5.80 -0.29 5.90
CA GLY A 56 4.89 -0.06 7.02
C GLY A 56 4.47 1.41 7.11
N SER A 57 3.19 1.65 7.32
CA SER A 57 2.66 2.99 7.59
C SER A 57 2.88 3.31 9.07
N ARG A 58 3.93 4.07 9.38
CA ARG A 58 4.16 4.58 10.74
C ARG A 58 3.25 5.76 11.02
N LYS A 59 2.85 5.94 12.28
CA LYS A 59 2.23 7.20 12.73
C LYS A 59 3.31 8.28 12.75
N GLY A 60 3.15 9.31 11.94
CA GLY A 60 3.91 10.56 12.06
C GLY A 60 3.07 11.57 12.84
N THR A 61 3.69 12.30 13.77
CA THR A 61 3.07 13.44 14.42
C THR A 61 3.37 14.67 13.58
N LEU A 62 2.34 15.37 13.09
CA LEU A 62 2.52 16.70 12.51
C LEU A 62 2.93 17.65 13.64
N GLN A 63 4.20 18.02 13.70
CA GLN A 63 4.61 19.19 14.47
C GLN A 63 4.19 20.42 13.68
N VAL A 64 3.14 21.09 14.15
CA VAL A 64 2.82 22.44 13.71
C VAL A 64 3.87 23.35 14.35
N VAL A 65 4.74 23.93 13.51
CA VAL A 65 5.72 24.96 13.91
C VAL A 65 5.03 26.31 13.87
#